data_AF-A0A497IIW7-F1
#
_entry.id   AF-A0A497IIW7-F1
#
_cell.length_a   1.000
_cell.length_b   1.000
_cell.length_c   1.000
_cell.angle_alpha   90.00
_cell.angle_beta   90.00
_cell.angle_gamma   90.00
#
_symmetry.space_group_name_H-M   'P 1'
#
loop_
_entity.id
_entity.type
_entity.pdbx_description
1 polymer ?
#
loop_
_entity_poly.entity_id
_entity_poly.type
_entity_poly.pdbx_seq_one_letter_code
_entity_poly.pdbx_strand_id
1 'polypeptide(L)'
;MSMTLTTLAIQAAGGFVTGALIGYALRRAIKVFLSILGIWLLSIVSLGTIGIITINWAELNELVSNIIAWLGIESGNIASFISTAGVFGLTLTVGFFAGAGFLHSVENIKKFKFVKRKK
;
A
#
# COMPACT_ATOMS: atom_id res chain seq x y z
N MET A 1 29.65 27.44 -19.69
CA MET A 1 29.81 25.97 -19.73
C MET A 1 28.52 25.38 -20.30
N SER A 2 28.51 24.94 -21.56
CA SER A 2 27.37 24.29 -22.19
C SER A 2 27.31 22.83 -21.75
N MET A 3 26.28 22.44 -21.01
CA MET A 3 25.98 21.02 -20.74
C MET A 3 25.70 20.36 -22.09
N THR A 4 26.54 19.41 -22.50
CA THR A 4 26.29 18.61 -23.71
C THR A 4 25.16 17.62 -23.42
N LEU A 5 24.33 17.29 -24.43
CA LEU A 5 23.20 16.35 -24.27
C LEU A 5 23.61 15.05 -23.56
N THR A 6 24.84 14.60 -23.80
CA THR A 6 25.45 13.42 -23.18
C THR A 6 25.55 13.51 -21.65
N THR A 7 25.90 14.69 -21.11
CA THR A 7 25.98 14.91 -19.66
C THR A 7 24.60 14.90 -18.98
N LEU A 8 23.58 15.48 -19.63
CA LEU A 8 22.19 15.39 -19.16
C LEU A 8 21.69 13.94 -19.20
N ALA A 9 21.98 13.20 -20.26
CA ALA A 9 21.55 11.81 -20.41
C ALA A 9 22.15 10.90 -19.33
N ILE A 10 23.43 11.07 -19.01
CA ILE A 10 24.10 10.30 -17.96
C ILE A 10 23.57 10.66 -16.56
N GLN A 11 23.31 11.95 -16.30
CA GLN A 11 22.74 12.38 -15.02
C GLN A 11 21.30 11.90 -14.83
N ALA A 12 20.47 11.97 -15.87
CA ALA A 12 19.10 11.47 -15.85
C ALA A 12 19.07 9.94 -15.69
N ALA A 13 19.93 9.21 -16.39
CA ALA A 13 20.05 7.76 -16.25
C ALA A 13 20.54 7.36 -14.84
N GLY A 14 21.54 8.06 -14.30
CA GLY A 14 22.02 7.83 -12.93
C GLY A 14 20.93 8.09 -11.89
N GLY A 15 20.23 9.22 -11.99
CA GLY A 15 19.11 9.56 -11.11
C GLY A 15 17.95 8.56 -11.21
N PHE A 16 17.65 8.06 -12.42
CA PHE A 16 16.61 7.06 -12.63
C PHE A 16 16.98 5.70 -11.99
N VAL A 17 18.22 5.24 -12.15
CA VAL A 17 18.67 3.97 -11.56
C VAL A 17 18.69 4.05 -10.03
N THR A 18 19.23 5.15 -9.48
CA THR A 18 19.24 5.37 -8.03
C THR A 18 17.82 5.50 -7.48
N GLY A 19 16.94 6.25 -8.16
CA GLY A 19 15.53 6.36 -7.81
C GLY A 19 14.79 5.02 -7.88
N ALA A 20 15.06 4.20 -8.89
CA ALA A 20 14.48 2.87 -9.03
C ALA A 20 14.92 1.91 -7.91
N LEU A 21 16.20 1.96 -7.50
CA LEU A 21 16.71 1.17 -6.38
C LEU A 21 16.05 1.59 -5.06
N ILE A 22 15.96 2.89 -4.80
CA ILE A 22 15.31 3.43 -3.60
C ILE A 22 13.82 3.08 -3.59
N GLY A 23 13.14 3.26 -4.72
CA GLY A 23 11.73 2.91 -4.88
C GLY A 23 11.47 1.41 -4.65
N TYR A 24 12.38 0.54 -5.12
CA TYR A 24 12.29 -0.90 -4.89
C TYR A 24 12.46 -1.26 -3.41
N ALA A 25 13.44 -0.67 -2.72
CA ALA A 25 13.65 -0.86 -1.29
C ALA A 25 12.43 -0.40 -0.49
N LEU A 26 11.91 0.78 -0.82
CA LEU A 26 10.72 1.36 -0.18
C LEU A 26 9.48 0.48 -0.39
N ARG A 27 9.26 -0.05 -1.60
CA ARG A 27 8.14 -0.98 -1.90
C ARG A 27 8.21 -2.22 -1.02
N ARG A 28 9.40 -2.74 -0.75
CA ARG A 28 9.60 -3.93 0.08
C ARG A 28 9.35 -3.64 1.56
N ALA A 29 9.78 -2.47 2.05
CA ALA A 29 9.48 -2.01 3.40
C ALA A 29 7.98 -1.81 3.62
N ILE A 30 7.30 -1.13 2.68
CA ILE A 30 5.86 -0.87 2.76
C ILE A 30 5.06 -2.16 2.82
N LYS A 31 5.42 -3.19 2.03
CA LYS A 31 4.74 -4.50 2.09
C LYS A 31 4.78 -5.12 3.49
N VAL A 32 5.96 -5.13 4.12
CA VAL A 32 6.12 -5.71 5.46
C VAL A 32 5.36 -4.88 6.49
N PHE A 33 5.47 -3.56 6.39
CA PHE A 33 4.77 -2.63 7.26
C PHE A 33 3.25 -2.79 7.18
N LEU A 34 2.68 -2.89 5.96
CA LEU A 34 1.25 -3.11 5.76
C LEU A 34 0.76 -4.43 6.37
N SER A 35 1.53 -5.51 6.23
CA SER A 35 1.17 -6.80 6.82
C SER A 35 1.11 -6.73 8.35
N ILE A 36 2.09 -6.06 8.97
CA ILE A 36 2.13 -5.88 10.43
C ILE A 36 0.96 -5.00 10.89
N LEU A 37 0.72 -3.89 10.20
CA LEU A 37 -0.39 -2.99 10.47
C LEU A 37 -1.74 -3.70 10.39
N GLY A 38 -1.93 -4.54 9.37
CA GLY A 38 -3.17 -5.30 9.19
C GLY A 38 -3.46 -6.22 10.37
N ILE A 39 -2.44 -6.97 10.83
CA ILE A 39 -2.58 -7.89 11.99
C ILE A 39 -2.84 -7.10 13.28
N TRP A 40 -2.17 -5.96 13.45
CA TRP A 40 -2.35 -5.09 14.61
C TRP A 40 -3.76 -4.48 14.67
N LEU A 41 -4.25 -3.95 13.56
CA LEU A 41 -5.62 -3.44 13.43
C LEU A 41 -6.66 -4.53 13.69
N LEU A 42 -6.45 -5.75 13.15
CA LEU A 42 -7.35 -6.88 13.40
C LEU A 42 -7.43 -7.23 14.89
N SER A 43 -6.31 -7.15 15.61
CA SER A 43 -6.28 -7.39 17.06
C SER A 43 -7.04 -6.31 17.83
N ILE A 44 -6.91 -5.03 17.47
CA ILE A 44 -7.63 -3.96 18.18
C ILE A 44 -9.14 -4.08 17.98
N VAL A 45 -9.57 -4.38 16.75
CA VAL A 45 -10.99 -4.56 16.45
C VAL A 45 -11.57 -5.75 17.20
N SER A 46 -10.85 -6.88 17.25
CA SER A 46 -11.32 -8.05 18.00
C SER A 46 -11.43 -7.76 19.49
N LEU A 47 -10.48 -7.04 20.09
CA LEU A 47 -10.55 -6.62 21.49
C LEU A 47 -11.68 -5.61 21.76
N GLY A 48 -11.98 -4.73 20.80
CA GLY A 48 -13.11 -3.80 20.87
C GLY A 48 -14.47 -4.50 20.87
N THR A 49 -14.63 -5.57 20.08
CA THR A 49 -15.89 -6.34 20.03
C THR A 49 -16.18 -7.10 21.32
N ILE A 50 -15.14 -7.45 22.09
CA ILE A 50 -15.27 -8.14 23.39
C ILE A 50 -15.62 -7.12 24.50
N GLY A 51 -15.60 -5.81 24.22
CA GLY A 51 -15.98 -4.74 25.14
C GLY A 51 -14.93 -4.42 26.20
N ILE A 52 -13.71 -4.93 26.05
CA ILE A 52 -12.58 -4.69 26.97
C ILE A 52 -11.99 -3.28 26.74
N ILE A 53 -12.16 -2.72 25.54
CA ILE A 53 -11.61 -1.42 25.13
C ILE A 53 -12.74 -0.54 24.59
N THR A 54 -12.87 0.67 25.14
CA THR A 54 -13.83 1.68 24.64
C THR A 54 -13.15 2.45 23.51
N ILE A 55 -13.58 2.24 22.27
CA ILE A 55 -13.04 2.95 21.10
C ILE A 55 -13.77 4.28 20.95
N ASN A 56 -13.05 5.41 21.02
CA ASN A 56 -13.62 6.71 20.71
C ASN A 56 -13.69 6.92 19.19
N TRP A 57 -14.84 6.59 18.61
CA TRP A 57 -15.09 6.68 17.18
C TRP A 57 -15.02 8.11 16.61
N ALA A 58 -15.21 9.13 17.46
CA ALA A 58 -15.12 10.53 17.03
C ALA A 58 -13.66 10.92 16.74
N GLU A 59 -12.75 10.61 17.65
CA GLU A 59 -11.31 10.87 17.48
C GLU A 59 -10.72 10.07 16.31
N LEU A 60 -11.17 8.82 16.13
CA LEU A 60 -10.74 7.98 15.02
C LEU A 60 -11.14 8.59 13.66
N ASN A 61 -12.36 9.14 13.56
CA ASN A 61 -12.84 9.82 12.36
C ASN A 61 -12.04 11.09 12.04
N GLU A 62 -11.68 11.87 13.07
CA GLU A 62 -10.90 13.09 12.90
C GLU A 62 -9.48 12.79 12.39
N LEU A 63 -8.82 11.79 12.96
CA LEU A 63 -7.49 11.34 12.51
C LEU A 63 -7.51 10.88 11.04
N VAL A 64 -8.52 10.11 10.66
CA VAL A 64 -8.67 9.62 9.29
C VAL A 64 -8.96 10.76 8.32
N SER A 65 -9.84 11.69 8.71
CA SER A 65 -10.13 12.90 7.94
C SER A 65 -8.86 13.73 7.70
N ASN A 66 -8.03 13.91 8.73
CA ASN A 66 -6.76 14.65 8.62
C ASN A 66 -5.76 13.98 7.68
N ILE A 67 -5.67 12.65 7.70
CA ILE A 67 -4.82 11.89 6.76
C ILE A 67 -5.36 12.06 5.33
N ILE A 68 -6.67 11.90 5.11
CA ILE A 68 -7.28 12.05 3.78
C ILE A 68 -7.08 13.47 3.24
N ALA A 69 -7.24 14.49 4.09
CA ALA A 69 -7.00 15.88 3.75
C ALA A 69 -5.53 16.11 3.37
N TRP A 70 -4.58 15.52 4.09
CA TRP A 70 -3.15 15.57 3.76
C TRP A 70 -2.83 14.90 2.42
N LEU A 71 -3.52 13.80 2.08
CA LEU A 71 -3.39 13.14 0.78
C LEU A 71 -4.08 13.91 -0.38
N GLY A 72 -4.80 15.01 -0.11
CA GLY A 72 -5.44 15.84 -1.12
C GLY A 72 -6.58 15.16 -1.89
N ILE A 73 -7.17 14.11 -1.31
CA ILE A 73 -8.25 13.35 -1.95
C ILE A 73 -9.57 14.07 -1.65
N GLU A 74 -10.37 14.39 -2.69
CA GLU A 74 -11.65 15.10 -2.55
C GLU A 74 -12.55 14.43 -1.49
N SER A 75 -12.86 15.19 -0.45
CA SER A 75 -13.56 14.74 0.75
C SER A 75 -15.05 14.42 0.52
N GLY A 76 -15.65 14.92 -0.57
CA GLY A 76 -17.10 14.86 -0.80
C GLY A 76 -17.67 13.44 -0.89
N ASN A 77 -16.96 12.52 -1.54
CA ASN A 77 -17.43 11.14 -1.73
C ASN A 77 -16.96 10.18 -0.63
N ILE A 78 -15.92 10.57 0.12
CA ILE A 78 -15.31 9.74 1.16
C ILE A 78 -16.03 9.99 2.49
N ALA A 79 -16.40 11.23 2.82
CA ALA A 79 -17.13 11.57 4.03
C ALA A 79 -18.48 10.84 4.14
N SER A 80 -19.23 10.74 3.03
CA SER A 80 -20.48 9.98 2.95
C SER A 80 -20.26 8.47 3.09
N PHE A 81 -19.12 7.97 2.62
CA PHE A 81 -18.73 6.56 2.77
C PHE A 81 -18.26 6.24 4.20
N ILE A 82 -17.55 7.16 4.86
CA ILE A 82 -17.16 7.04 6.29
C ILE A 82 -18.41 7.02 7.16
N SER A 83 -19.39 7.90 6.90
CA SER A 83 -20.63 7.95 7.70
C SER A 83 -21.49 6.70 7.54
N THR A 84 -21.39 6.00 6.40
CA THR A 84 -22.26 4.85 6.07
C THR A 84 -21.60 3.50 6.37
N ALA A 85 -20.32 3.34 6.06
CA ALA A 85 -19.57 2.08 6.21
C ALA A 85 -18.61 2.09 7.42
N GLY A 86 -18.44 3.24 8.09
CA GLY A 86 -17.45 3.44 9.13
C GLY A 86 -16.01 3.47 8.59
N VAL A 87 -15.09 3.96 9.42
CA VAL A 87 -13.64 4.01 9.12
C VAL A 87 -13.08 2.64 8.70
N PHE A 88 -13.56 1.57 9.33
CA PHE A 88 -13.12 0.22 9.03
C PHE A 88 -13.59 -0.27 7.66
N GLY A 89 -14.82 0.06 7.22
CA GLY A 89 -15.31 -0.33 5.90
C GLY A 89 -14.51 0.32 4.76
N LEU A 90 -14.14 1.59 4.95
CA LEU A 90 -13.37 2.36 3.97
C LEU A 90 -11.91 1.88 3.89
N THR A 91 -11.27 1.68 5.03
CA THR A 91 -9.90 1.16 5.09
C THR A 91 -9.81 -0.29 4.59
N LEU A 92 -10.82 -1.13 4.85
CA LEU A 92 -10.89 -2.49 4.31
C LEU A 92 -11.07 -2.49 2.80
N THR A 93 -11.98 -1.69 2.25
CA THR A 93 -12.19 -1.66 0.79
C THR A 93 -10.97 -1.10 0.07
N VAL A 94 -10.42 0.02 0.52
CA VAL A 94 -9.18 0.59 -0.06
C VAL A 94 -8.02 -0.39 0.08
N GLY A 95 -7.81 -0.98 1.25
CA GLY A 95 -6.76 -1.96 1.50
C GLY A 95 -6.93 -3.24 0.67
N PHE A 96 -8.17 -3.73 0.53
CA PHE A 96 -8.50 -4.90 -0.27
C PHE A 96 -8.26 -4.65 -1.76
N PHE A 97 -8.71 -3.53 -2.32
CA PHE A 97 -8.48 -3.23 -3.73
C PHE A 97 -7.02 -2.89 -4.04
N ALA A 98 -6.33 -2.15 -3.16
CA ALA A 98 -4.90 -1.90 -3.31
C ALA A 98 -4.07 -3.19 -3.17
N GLY A 99 -4.45 -4.08 -2.25
CA GLY A 99 -3.76 -5.35 -2.00
C GLY A 99 -4.07 -6.44 -3.04
N ALA A 100 -5.33 -6.61 -3.41
CA ALA A 100 -5.79 -7.62 -4.35
C ALA A 100 -5.60 -7.21 -5.82
N GLY A 101 -5.69 -5.91 -6.13
CA GLY A 101 -5.74 -5.42 -7.52
C GLY A 101 -4.38 -5.19 -8.21
N PHE A 102 -3.28 -4.98 -7.48
CA PHE A 102 -2.04 -4.48 -8.12
C PHE A 102 -0.72 -5.14 -7.71
N LEU A 103 -0.73 -6.08 -6.75
CA LEU A 103 0.51 -6.63 -6.17
C LEU A 103 0.69 -8.15 -6.33
N HIS A 104 -0.37 -8.89 -6.69
CA HIS A 104 -0.27 -10.30 -7.07
C HIS A 104 -0.33 -10.46 -8.58
N SER A 105 0.71 -10.00 -9.28
CA SER A 105 1.20 -10.78 -10.41
C SER A 105 1.74 -12.07 -9.80
N VAL A 106 0.87 -13.07 -9.67
CA VAL A 106 1.23 -14.44 -9.37
C VAL A 106 2.22 -14.85 -10.46
N GLU A 107 3.51 -14.71 -10.16
CA GLU A 107 4.59 -15.12 -11.04
C GLU A 107 4.37 -16.60 -11.31
N ASN A 108 3.97 -16.91 -12.54
CA ASN A 108 3.65 -18.26 -12.97
C ASN A 108 4.97 -19.03 -12.90
N ILE A 109 5.17 -19.79 -11.82
CA ILE A 109 6.34 -20.64 -11.62
C ILE A 109 6.40 -21.57 -12.83
N LYS A 110 7.29 -21.25 -13.79
CA LYS A 110 7.50 -22.08 -14.98
C LYS A 110 7.92 -23.46 -14.50
N LYS A 111 7.00 -24.42 -14.56
CA LYS A 111 7.28 -25.83 -14.33
C LYS A 111 8.27 -26.27 -15.40
N PHE A 112 9.56 -26.36 -15.05
CA PHE A 112 10.55 -26.96 -15.92
C PHE A 112 10.17 -28.43 -16.13
N LYS A 113 9.70 -28.73 -17.34
CA LYS A 113 9.33 -30.08 -17.75
C LYS A 113 10.64 -30.83 -18.00
N PHE A 114 11.05 -31.67 -17.06
CA PHE A 114 12.18 -32.59 -17.24
C PHE A 114 11.86 -33.55 -18.39
N VAL A 115 12.47 -33.30 -19.56
CA VAL A 115 12.40 -34.22 -20.69
C VAL A 115 13.40 -35.35 -20.43
N LYS A 116 12.87 -36.52 -20.06
CA LYS A 116 13.66 -37.75 -19.90
C LYS A 116 14.16 -38.19 -21.29
N ARG A 117 15.45 -38.01 -21.58
CA ARG A 117 16.08 -38.59 -22.78
C ARG A 117 15.99 -40.12 -22.68
N LYS A 118 15.38 -40.78 -23.67
CA LYS A 118 15.51 -42.24 -23.84
C LYS A 118 16.90 -42.53 -24.38
N LYS A 119 17.56 -43.52 -23.76
CA LYS A 119 18.73 -44.22 -24.31
C LYS A 119 18.30 -45.09 -25.48
#